data_AF-A0A6I2LY60-F1
#
_entry.id   AF-A0A6I2LY60-F1
#
_cell.length_a   1.000
_cell.length_b   1.000
_cell.length_c   1.000
_cell.angle_alpha   90.00
_cell.angle_beta   90.00
_cell.angle_gamma   90.00
#
_symmetry.space_group_name_H-M   'P 1'
#
loop_
_entity.id
_entity.type
_entity.pdbx_description
1 polymer ?
#
loop_
_entity_poly.entity_id
_entity_poly.type
_entity_poly.pdbx_seq_one_letter_code
_entity_poly.pdbx_strand_id
1 'polypeptide(L)'
;MSPDKRGVSRPAYSAVESAVLDHLDAAARAEGLETWRDAGGNLYAARAGTREAPRVMLIGSHVDSVPQGGNFDGLAGVVAGLAGLVRAEREGAEPPVPVHLVALRGEESAWFGPCYLGSRIATGQLTATELGATHRADKRPLSQHLADLSFDPAAFEAGRPTLDLDRVAGWLELHIEQGPVLIERNLPVAAVSGIRGNIRHREIRCEGTAGHSGAVPQEMRHDAVLAVADLLREMEAWVAQAIEDGDDLVFTCGMIGTDPARHALTRIPDEVRFSIDLRSLEQPAIDRAHAALMDLMASVAARRGVRFHADPAQPAAPARCDAGIVSSLVAAMMGHGLPPTVMASGAGHDAAIFAAAGVPSGMLFVRNRNGSHNPDEAMDLGDFDLACAILYDVLWRGMEDQMTSDAPPAFGSLAEIVRERGGGTYAFEAARQEALRLAREHPGHAMALHLAATAAGQVAQRFGREAVGARTAQDAAQRFEHQLSVLDTAAAASDPGRRLQLLNQLAAELLHGEV
;
A
#
# COMPACT_ATOMS: atom_id res chain seq x y z
N MET A 1 -13.47 19.16 13.54
CA MET A 1 -14.87 19.12 13.08
C MET A 1 -15.58 17.79 13.34
N SER A 2 -14.86 16.73 13.75
CA SER A 2 -15.44 15.41 14.02
C SER A 2 -14.89 14.73 15.29
N PRO A 3 -14.70 15.45 16.42
CA PRO A 3 -14.18 14.83 17.63
C PRO A 3 -15.15 13.78 18.17
N ASP A 4 -14.64 12.63 18.58
CA ASP A 4 -15.37 11.65 19.38
C ASP A 4 -14.89 11.72 20.85
N LYS A 5 -15.32 10.77 21.70
CA LYS A 5 -14.83 10.60 23.07
C LYS A 5 -13.30 10.60 23.14
N ARG A 6 -12.67 9.97 22.14
CA ARG A 6 -11.23 10.03 21.82
C ARG A 6 -11.08 9.96 20.31
N GLY A 7 -10.12 10.69 19.75
CA GLY A 7 -9.86 10.68 18.30
C GLY A 7 -11.01 11.28 17.50
N VAL A 8 -11.28 10.70 16.33
CA VAL A 8 -12.33 11.16 15.42
C VAL A 8 -13.28 10.06 15.00
N SER A 9 -14.53 10.44 14.68
CA SER A 9 -15.50 9.54 14.08
C SER A 9 -16.25 10.29 12.98
N ARG A 10 -16.06 9.86 11.73
CA ARG A 10 -16.72 10.41 10.53
C ARG A 10 -17.40 9.27 9.77
N PRO A 11 -18.62 8.88 10.15
CA PRO A 11 -19.31 7.79 9.45
C PRO A 11 -19.57 8.15 7.98
N ALA A 12 -19.36 7.19 7.08
CA ALA A 12 -19.68 7.31 5.67
C ALA A 12 -21.15 7.70 5.44
N TYR A 13 -21.41 8.61 4.50
CA TYR A 13 -22.72 9.15 4.15
C TYR A 13 -23.49 9.81 5.31
N SER A 14 -22.76 10.25 6.34
CA SER A 14 -23.34 11.01 7.45
C SER A 14 -23.26 12.52 7.26
N ALA A 15 -24.04 13.25 8.04
CA ALA A 15 -23.95 14.70 8.13
C ALA A 15 -22.55 15.18 8.58
N VAL A 16 -21.80 14.38 9.34
CA VAL A 16 -20.45 14.73 9.80
C VAL A 16 -19.45 14.67 8.65
N GLU A 17 -19.48 13.61 7.85
CA GLU A 17 -18.65 13.50 6.64
C GLU A 17 -19.01 14.60 5.64
N SER A 18 -20.30 14.87 5.42
CA SER A 18 -20.78 15.98 4.58
C SER A 18 -20.21 17.32 5.03
N ALA A 19 -20.24 17.62 6.34
CA ALA A 19 -19.71 18.86 6.88
C ALA A 19 -18.18 19.01 6.69
N VAL A 20 -17.43 17.91 6.72
CA VAL A 20 -15.99 17.95 6.41
C VAL A 20 -15.75 18.22 4.92
N LEU A 21 -16.52 17.58 4.04
CA LEU A 21 -16.45 17.88 2.60
C LEU A 21 -16.85 19.33 2.30
N ASP A 22 -17.88 19.86 2.95
CA ASP A 22 -18.29 21.26 2.79
C ASP A 22 -17.19 22.24 3.27
N HIS A 23 -16.45 21.87 4.32
CA HIS A 23 -15.30 22.64 4.78
C HIS A 23 -14.14 22.63 3.77
N LEU A 24 -13.84 21.46 3.20
CA LEU A 24 -12.82 21.32 2.15
C LEU A 24 -13.21 22.10 0.89
N ASP A 25 -14.49 22.06 0.49
CA ASP A 25 -15.03 22.84 -0.62
C ASP A 25 -14.85 24.35 -0.39
N ALA A 26 -15.27 24.84 0.78
CA ALA A 26 -15.11 26.25 1.14
C ALA A 26 -13.62 26.68 1.16
N ALA A 27 -12.73 25.84 1.69
CA ALA A 27 -11.30 26.10 1.73
C ALA A 27 -10.69 26.17 0.31
N ALA A 28 -11.05 25.23 -0.57
CA ALA A 28 -10.58 25.21 -1.96
C ALA A 28 -11.07 26.45 -2.74
N ARG A 29 -12.36 26.79 -2.62
CA ARG A 29 -12.94 27.98 -3.28
C ARG A 29 -12.32 29.29 -2.80
N ALA A 30 -11.95 29.38 -1.51
CA ALA A 30 -11.29 30.56 -0.95
C ALA A 30 -9.91 30.82 -1.58
N GLU A 31 -9.26 29.78 -2.09
CA GLU A 31 -7.98 29.85 -2.81
C GLU A 31 -8.15 29.99 -4.34
N GLY A 32 -9.38 30.22 -4.82
CA GLY A 32 -9.66 30.42 -6.25
C GLY A 32 -9.83 29.14 -7.07
N LEU A 33 -9.86 27.97 -6.43
CA LEU A 33 -10.07 26.70 -7.12
C LEU A 33 -11.54 26.50 -7.52
N GLU A 34 -11.76 25.83 -8.65
CA GLU A 34 -13.08 25.36 -9.07
C GLU A 34 -13.37 24.02 -8.41
N THR A 35 -14.56 23.87 -7.84
CA THR A 35 -14.98 22.63 -7.16
C THR A 35 -16.35 22.15 -7.64
N TRP A 36 -16.55 20.84 -7.59
CA TRP A 36 -17.82 20.19 -7.91
C TRP A 36 -17.97 18.87 -7.16
N ARG A 37 -19.16 18.29 -7.17
CA ARG A 37 -19.43 16.94 -6.65
C ARG A 37 -19.90 16.04 -7.77
N ASP A 38 -19.52 14.76 -7.74
CA ASP A 38 -20.09 13.76 -8.64
C ASP A 38 -21.46 13.27 -8.14
N ALA A 39 -22.07 12.32 -8.87
CA ALA A 39 -23.36 11.76 -8.48
C ALA A 39 -23.30 10.96 -7.17
N GLY A 40 -22.12 10.48 -6.75
CA GLY A 40 -21.90 9.80 -5.46
C GLY A 40 -21.58 10.74 -4.30
N GLY A 41 -21.46 12.05 -4.56
CA GLY A 41 -21.14 13.06 -3.56
C GLY A 41 -19.65 13.18 -3.22
N ASN A 42 -18.77 12.51 -3.96
CA ASN A 42 -17.32 12.74 -3.87
C ASN A 42 -17.05 14.20 -4.25
N LEU A 43 -16.17 14.88 -3.50
CA LEU A 43 -15.80 16.27 -3.79
C LEU A 43 -14.59 16.30 -4.70
N TYR A 44 -14.63 17.14 -5.72
CA TYR A 44 -13.54 17.42 -6.62
C TYR A 44 -13.11 18.88 -6.50
N ALA A 45 -11.82 19.14 -6.65
CA ALA A 45 -11.27 20.49 -6.76
C ALA A 45 -10.16 20.52 -7.82
N ALA A 46 -10.11 21.59 -8.61
CA ALA A 46 -9.09 21.77 -9.64
C ALA A 46 -8.84 23.26 -9.90
N ARG A 47 -7.78 23.57 -10.67
CA ARG A 47 -7.61 24.91 -11.22
C ARG A 47 -8.82 25.29 -12.08
N ALA A 48 -9.30 26.53 -11.94
CA ALA A 48 -10.44 27.02 -12.70
C ALA A 48 -10.25 26.84 -14.22
N GLY A 49 -11.30 26.36 -14.90
CA GLY A 49 -11.28 26.14 -16.35
C GLY A 49 -10.64 24.82 -16.78
N THR A 50 -10.14 24.00 -15.84
CA THR A 50 -9.57 22.68 -16.16
C THR A 50 -10.51 21.51 -15.88
N ARG A 51 -11.71 21.77 -15.33
CA ARG A 51 -12.71 20.72 -15.02
C ARG A 51 -13.03 19.83 -16.21
N GLU A 52 -13.20 20.41 -17.40
CA GLU A 52 -13.53 19.68 -18.64
C GLU A 52 -12.30 19.37 -19.50
N ALA A 53 -11.10 19.36 -18.91
CA ALA A 53 -9.89 18.99 -19.63
C ALA A 53 -9.98 17.55 -20.18
N PRO A 54 -9.52 17.29 -21.41
CA PRO A 54 -9.66 15.99 -22.07
C PRO A 54 -8.80 14.89 -21.42
N ARG A 55 -7.82 15.27 -20.61
CA ARG A 55 -6.97 14.36 -19.85
C ARG A 55 -6.57 15.00 -18.53
N VAL A 56 -6.66 14.25 -17.42
CA VAL A 56 -6.45 14.76 -16.07
C VAL A 56 -5.69 13.75 -15.21
N MET A 57 -4.81 14.23 -14.33
CA MET A 57 -4.19 13.42 -13.29
C MET A 57 -5.01 13.58 -12.01
N LEU A 58 -5.42 12.49 -11.39
CA LEU A 58 -6.14 12.55 -10.12
C LEU A 58 -5.17 12.41 -8.95
N ILE A 59 -5.40 13.21 -7.92
CA ILE A 59 -4.78 13.05 -6.60
C ILE A 59 -5.87 13.00 -5.55
N GLY A 60 -5.75 12.15 -4.53
CA GLY A 60 -6.80 12.08 -3.53
C GLY A 60 -6.60 10.99 -2.49
N SER A 61 -7.61 10.87 -1.65
CA SER A 61 -7.85 9.77 -0.72
C SER A 61 -9.26 9.99 -0.12
N HIS A 62 -9.55 9.44 1.05
CA HIS A 62 -10.88 9.43 1.65
C HIS A 62 -11.07 10.41 2.82
N VAL A 63 -12.33 10.73 3.11
CA VAL A 63 -12.72 11.71 4.14
C VAL A 63 -13.41 11.06 5.33
N ASP A 64 -13.99 9.87 5.20
CA ASP A 64 -14.58 9.17 6.35
C ASP A 64 -13.50 8.68 7.34
N SER A 65 -13.93 8.03 8.41
CA SER A 65 -13.02 7.39 9.36
C SER A 65 -13.72 6.21 10.02
N VAL A 66 -12.93 5.33 10.63
CA VAL A 66 -13.44 4.36 11.61
C VAL A 66 -13.89 5.06 12.91
N PRO A 67 -14.66 4.38 13.77
CA PRO A 67 -15.01 4.92 15.09
C PRO A 67 -13.76 5.10 15.95
N GLN A 68 -13.62 6.26 16.57
CA GLN A 68 -12.44 6.61 17.38
C GLN A 68 -11.13 6.39 16.61
N GLY A 69 -11.13 6.72 15.31
CA GLY A 69 -9.95 6.69 14.46
C GLY A 69 -9.01 7.86 14.71
N GLY A 70 -7.95 7.90 13.91
CA GLY A 70 -6.93 8.95 13.93
C GLY A 70 -7.24 10.15 13.03
N ASN A 71 -6.38 11.16 13.07
CA ASN A 71 -6.59 12.41 12.34
C ASN A 71 -6.10 12.37 10.88
N PHE A 72 -5.26 11.41 10.51
CA PHE A 72 -4.47 11.43 9.29
C PHE A 72 -4.89 10.37 8.27
N ASP A 73 -5.38 9.22 8.72
CA ASP A 73 -5.99 8.18 7.90
C ASP A 73 -6.98 8.77 6.87
N GLY A 74 -6.69 8.57 5.58
CA GLY A 74 -7.38 9.19 4.44
C GLY A 74 -7.17 10.70 4.29
N LEU A 75 -7.56 11.47 5.32
CA LEU A 75 -7.67 12.92 5.23
C LEU A 75 -6.31 13.59 4.94
N ALA A 76 -5.19 12.99 5.35
CA ALA A 76 -3.86 13.48 5.01
C ALA A 76 -3.62 13.51 3.48
N GLY A 77 -4.07 12.49 2.75
CA GLY A 77 -3.96 12.43 1.29
C GLY A 77 -4.78 13.52 0.59
N VAL A 78 -6.00 13.73 1.08
CA VAL A 78 -6.88 14.81 0.58
C VAL A 78 -6.27 16.18 0.83
N VAL A 79 -5.75 16.42 2.04
CA VAL A 79 -5.10 17.68 2.39
C VAL A 79 -3.80 17.90 1.60
N ALA A 80 -3.02 16.85 1.36
CA ALA A 80 -1.80 16.93 0.54
C ALA A 80 -2.12 17.36 -0.90
N GLY A 81 -3.14 16.76 -1.53
CA GLY A 81 -3.58 17.15 -2.87
C GLY A 81 -4.13 18.58 -2.93
N LEU A 82 -4.92 18.99 -1.92
CA LEU A 82 -5.40 20.37 -1.82
C LEU A 82 -4.24 21.36 -1.65
N ALA A 83 -3.29 21.07 -0.77
CA ALA A 83 -2.10 21.90 -0.56
C ALA A 83 -1.26 22.04 -1.83
N GLY A 84 -1.12 20.96 -2.61
CA GLY A 84 -0.45 20.98 -3.92
C GLY A 84 -1.14 21.92 -4.92
N LEU A 85 -2.47 21.82 -5.05
CA LEU A 85 -3.25 22.71 -5.92
C LEU A 85 -3.14 24.18 -5.50
N VAL A 86 -3.28 24.46 -4.20
CA VAL A 86 -3.17 25.81 -3.65
C VAL A 86 -1.78 26.39 -3.89
N ARG A 87 -0.73 25.58 -3.69
CA ARG A 87 0.65 25.98 -3.97
C ARG A 87 0.83 26.30 -5.45
N ALA A 88 0.36 25.43 -6.34
CA ALA A 88 0.46 25.64 -7.79
C ALA A 88 -0.28 26.90 -8.25
N GLU A 89 -1.44 27.19 -7.65
CA GLU A 89 -2.20 28.41 -7.95
C GLU A 89 -1.46 29.66 -7.51
N ARG A 90 -0.90 29.67 -6.30
CA ARG A 90 -0.12 30.80 -5.77
C ARG A 90 1.21 31.02 -6.50
N GLU A 91 1.85 29.94 -6.96
CA GLU A 91 3.10 30.00 -7.75
C GLU A 91 2.85 30.28 -9.25
N GLY A 92 1.60 30.17 -9.72
CA GLY A 92 1.29 30.22 -11.16
C GLY A 92 1.87 29.04 -11.94
N ALA A 93 2.15 27.92 -11.28
CA ALA A 93 2.71 26.72 -11.90
C ALA A 93 1.64 25.99 -12.73
N GLU A 94 1.99 25.54 -13.93
CA GLU A 94 1.12 24.72 -14.79
C GLU A 94 1.67 23.30 -14.89
N PRO A 95 0.91 22.27 -14.47
CA PRO A 95 1.37 20.89 -14.58
C PRO A 95 1.29 20.42 -16.04
N PRO A 96 2.11 19.43 -16.46
CA PRO A 96 2.05 18.86 -17.81
C PRO A 96 0.69 18.27 -18.17
N VAL A 97 -0.04 17.78 -17.16
CA VAL A 97 -1.43 17.31 -17.25
C VAL A 97 -2.20 17.98 -16.12
N PRO A 98 -3.39 18.57 -16.38
CA PRO A 98 -4.20 19.17 -15.32
C PRO A 98 -4.45 18.21 -14.16
N VAL A 99 -4.24 18.71 -12.93
CA VAL A 99 -4.39 17.91 -11.70
C VAL A 99 -5.75 18.21 -11.08
N HIS A 100 -6.52 17.16 -10.77
CA HIS A 100 -7.78 17.26 -10.04
C HIS A 100 -7.64 16.53 -8.70
N LEU A 101 -7.94 17.24 -7.61
CA LEU A 101 -8.13 16.63 -6.31
C LEU A 101 -9.46 15.88 -6.28
N VAL A 102 -9.48 14.70 -5.67
CA VAL A 102 -10.70 13.95 -5.32
C VAL A 102 -10.69 13.61 -3.84
N ALA A 103 -11.70 14.07 -3.12
CA ALA A 103 -11.95 13.72 -1.72
C ALA A 103 -13.11 12.70 -1.68
N LEU A 104 -12.74 11.44 -1.52
CA LEU A 104 -13.64 10.29 -1.64
C LEU A 104 -14.46 10.07 -0.37
N ARG A 105 -15.68 9.58 -0.56
CA ARG A 105 -16.60 9.19 0.52
C ARG A 105 -16.48 7.71 0.85
N GLY A 106 -16.59 7.37 2.14
CA GLY A 106 -16.86 6.01 2.58
C GLY A 106 -15.86 4.95 2.12
N GLU A 107 -14.57 5.22 2.23
CA GLU A 107 -13.52 4.21 1.99
C GLU A 107 -13.56 3.17 3.10
N GLU A 108 -13.48 3.60 4.35
CA GLU A 108 -13.48 2.71 5.52
C GLU A 108 -14.85 2.07 5.67
N SER A 109 -15.90 2.90 5.55
CA SER A 109 -17.30 2.49 5.58
C SER A 109 -17.63 1.60 6.79
N ALA A 110 -17.00 1.90 7.93
CA ALA A 110 -16.99 1.06 9.13
C ALA A 110 -18.38 0.77 9.75
N TRP A 111 -19.41 1.48 9.29
CA TRP A 111 -20.79 1.25 9.70
C TRP A 111 -21.62 0.42 8.71
N PHE A 112 -21.30 0.40 7.42
CA PHE A 112 -22.01 -0.42 6.43
C PHE A 112 -21.31 -1.76 6.19
N GLY A 113 -19.98 -1.79 6.24
CA GLY A 113 -19.17 -3.00 6.04
C GLY A 113 -18.45 -3.02 4.69
N PRO A 114 -19.11 -2.84 3.54
CA PRO A 114 -18.41 -2.71 2.26
C PRO A 114 -17.56 -1.44 2.19
N CYS A 115 -16.28 -1.60 1.88
CA CYS A 115 -15.30 -0.52 1.75
C CYS A 115 -15.28 0.10 0.34
N TYR A 116 -14.60 1.23 0.21
CA TYR A 116 -14.31 1.94 -1.04
C TYR A 116 -15.58 2.43 -1.77
N LEU A 117 -16.61 2.85 -1.03
CA LEU A 117 -17.92 3.18 -1.61
C LEU A 117 -17.81 4.30 -2.65
N GLY A 118 -17.09 5.38 -2.32
CA GLY A 118 -16.93 6.55 -3.18
C GLY A 118 -16.15 6.25 -4.45
N SER A 119 -15.02 5.53 -4.36
CA SER A 119 -14.24 5.14 -5.53
C SER A 119 -14.97 4.11 -6.39
N ARG A 120 -15.66 3.14 -5.79
CA ARG A 120 -16.50 2.18 -6.54
C ARG A 120 -17.64 2.86 -7.29
N ILE A 121 -18.25 3.88 -6.72
CA ILE A 121 -19.24 4.70 -7.44
C ILE A 121 -18.55 5.46 -8.58
N ALA A 122 -17.40 6.08 -8.31
CA ALA A 122 -16.64 6.81 -9.31
C ALA A 122 -16.28 5.96 -10.54
N THR A 123 -15.87 4.71 -10.31
CA THR A 123 -15.43 3.76 -11.35
C THR A 123 -16.52 2.80 -11.84
N GLY A 124 -17.76 2.90 -11.34
CA GLY A 124 -18.88 2.03 -11.74
C GLY A 124 -18.79 0.59 -11.22
N GLN A 125 -18.03 0.35 -10.15
CA GLN A 125 -17.76 -0.96 -9.56
C GLN A 125 -18.59 -1.26 -8.28
N LEU A 126 -19.54 -0.40 -7.91
CA LEU A 126 -20.43 -0.63 -6.77
C LEU A 126 -21.49 -1.68 -7.14
N THR A 127 -21.62 -2.72 -6.32
CA THR A 127 -22.59 -3.80 -6.56
C THR A 127 -23.95 -3.54 -5.90
N ALA A 128 -25.01 -4.16 -6.41
CA ALA A 128 -26.35 -4.10 -5.79
C ALA A 128 -26.36 -4.64 -4.34
N THR A 129 -25.54 -5.65 -4.05
CA THR A 129 -25.39 -6.19 -2.69
C THR A 129 -24.79 -5.15 -1.74
N GLU A 130 -23.77 -4.42 -2.19
CA GLU A 130 -23.13 -3.36 -1.39
C GLU A 130 -24.07 -2.16 -1.24
N LEU A 131 -24.84 -1.81 -2.28
CA LEU A 131 -25.86 -0.76 -2.21
C LEU A 131 -26.99 -1.10 -1.21
N GLY A 132 -27.29 -2.39 -1.05
CA GLY A 132 -28.22 -2.91 -0.04
C GLY A 132 -27.59 -3.12 1.35
N ALA A 133 -26.29 -2.84 1.54
CA ALA A 133 -25.62 -3.06 2.81
C ALA A 133 -26.27 -2.23 3.92
N THR A 134 -26.46 -2.87 5.07
CA THR A 134 -27.22 -2.30 6.17
C THR A 134 -26.31 -1.63 7.18
N HIS A 135 -26.59 -0.36 7.48
CA HIS A 135 -25.88 0.38 8.49
C HIS A 135 -26.07 -0.26 9.88
N ARG A 136 -24.97 -0.55 10.58
CA ARG A 136 -24.97 -1.36 11.79
C ARG A 136 -25.76 -0.75 12.96
N ALA A 137 -25.91 0.57 13.01
CA ALA A 137 -26.53 1.28 14.14
C ALA A 137 -28.05 1.48 13.99
N ASP A 138 -28.50 2.03 12.86
CA ASP A 138 -29.90 2.38 12.59
C ASP A 138 -30.62 1.34 11.71
N LYS A 139 -29.88 0.35 11.18
CA LYS A 139 -30.39 -0.73 10.33
C LYS A 139 -30.97 -0.27 8.99
N ARG A 140 -30.65 0.94 8.53
CA ARG A 140 -31.07 1.46 7.22
C ARG A 140 -30.06 1.06 6.13
N PRO A 141 -30.49 0.79 4.88
CA PRO A 141 -29.57 0.44 3.79
C PRO A 141 -28.80 1.67 3.28
N LEU A 142 -27.63 1.45 2.68
CA LEU A 142 -26.80 2.51 2.06
C LEU A 142 -27.60 3.33 1.04
N SER A 143 -28.42 2.69 0.22
CA SER A 143 -29.32 3.36 -0.72
C SER A 143 -30.19 4.45 -0.07
N GLN A 144 -30.63 4.25 1.17
CA GLN A 144 -31.45 5.23 1.87
C GLN A 144 -30.61 6.42 2.37
N HIS A 145 -29.37 6.20 2.81
CA HIS A 145 -28.45 7.27 3.21
C HIS A 145 -28.02 8.12 2.01
N LEU A 146 -27.80 7.50 0.85
CA LEU A 146 -27.58 8.20 -0.42
C LEU A 146 -28.79 9.08 -0.79
N ALA A 147 -30.01 8.53 -0.70
CA ALA A 147 -31.24 9.26 -0.99
C ALA A 147 -31.49 10.43 -0.03
N ASP A 148 -31.16 10.28 1.27
CA ASP A 148 -31.25 11.35 2.26
C ASP A 148 -30.34 12.55 1.90
N LEU A 149 -29.21 12.29 1.23
CA LEU A 149 -28.30 13.30 0.68
C LEU A 149 -28.68 13.75 -0.73
N SER A 150 -29.86 13.36 -1.22
CA SER A 150 -30.40 13.67 -2.56
C SER A 150 -29.60 13.07 -3.73
N PHE A 151 -28.85 12.00 -3.50
CA PHE A 151 -28.25 11.20 -4.56
C PHE A 151 -29.22 10.11 -5.01
N ASP A 152 -29.31 9.84 -6.32
CA ASP A 152 -30.20 8.82 -6.87
C ASP A 152 -29.53 7.43 -6.81
N PRO A 153 -29.96 6.52 -5.91
CA PRO A 153 -29.34 5.20 -5.79
C PRO A 153 -29.52 4.35 -7.05
N ALA A 154 -30.58 4.58 -7.84
CA ALA A 154 -30.85 3.84 -9.06
C ALA A 154 -29.80 4.11 -10.15
N ALA A 155 -29.13 5.26 -10.09
CA ALA A 155 -28.03 5.57 -11.01
C ALA A 155 -26.83 4.61 -10.85
N PHE A 156 -26.62 4.07 -9.64
CA PHE A 156 -25.48 3.18 -9.34
C PHE A 156 -25.76 1.71 -9.62
N GLU A 157 -27.03 1.28 -9.57
CA GLU A 157 -27.42 -0.10 -9.93
C GLU A 157 -27.04 -0.45 -11.37
N ALA A 158 -26.95 0.54 -12.25
CA ALA A 158 -26.54 0.37 -13.64
C ALA A 158 -25.03 0.14 -13.82
N GLY A 159 -24.21 0.22 -12.75
CA GLY A 159 -22.76 0.05 -12.81
C GLY A 159 -22.05 1.07 -13.71
N ARG A 160 -22.67 2.25 -13.90
CA ARG A 160 -22.09 3.30 -14.75
C ARG A 160 -21.12 4.14 -13.91
N PRO A 161 -19.86 4.31 -14.35
CA PRO A 161 -18.92 5.23 -13.71
C PRO A 161 -19.50 6.65 -13.67
N THR A 162 -19.34 7.35 -12.54
CA THR A 162 -19.61 8.80 -12.47
C THR A 162 -18.44 9.62 -13.03
N LEU A 163 -17.25 9.00 -13.07
CA LEU A 163 -16.04 9.54 -13.66
C LEU A 163 -15.85 8.98 -15.08
N ASP A 164 -15.49 9.84 -16.02
CA ASP A 164 -15.05 9.40 -17.35
C ASP A 164 -13.62 8.87 -17.28
N LEU A 165 -13.48 7.54 -17.17
CA LEU A 165 -12.20 6.86 -16.96
C LEU A 165 -11.23 7.06 -18.12
N ASP A 166 -11.72 7.30 -19.34
CA ASP A 166 -10.86 7.54 -20.51
C ASP A 166 -10.10 8.87 -20.41
N ARG A 167 -10.62 9.83 -19.63
CA ARG A 167 -9.96 11.11 -19.34
C ARG A 167 -8.91 10.99 -18.24
N VAL A 168 -8.89 9.90 -17.47
CA VAL A 168 -8.01 9.75 -16.31
C VAL A 168 -6.63 9.27 -16.74
N ALA A 169 -5.63 10.13 -16.64
CA ALA A 169 -4.25 9.81 -16.94
C ALA A 169 -3.61 8.90 -15.88
N GLY A 170 -4.02 9.07 -14.63
CA GLY A 170 -3.59 8.27 -13.51
C GLY A 170 -4.20 8.73 -12.19
N TRP A 171 -3.95 7.95 -11.14
CA TRP A 171 -4.36 8.21 -9.76
C TRP A 171 -3.13 8.20 -8.86
N LEU A 172 -3.00 9.21 -8.00
CA LEU A 172 -1.96 9.29 -6.99
C LEU A 172 -2.57 9.49 -5.61
N GLU A 173 -2.19 8.65 -4.65
CA GLU A 173 -2.72 8.72 -3.30
C GLU A 173 -1.59 8.78 -2.28
N LEU A 174 -1.59 9.83 -1.46
CA LEU A 174 -0.74 9.88 -0.27
C LEU A 174 -1.51 9.30 0.90
N HIS A 175 -0.83 8.47 1.68
CA HIS A 175 -1.42 7.86 2.85
C HIS A 175 -0.39 7.69 3.95
N ILE A 176 -0.82 7.58 5.20
CA ILE A 176 0.06 7.05 6.24
C ILE A 176 0.32 5.56 5.99
N GLU A 177 1.48 5.06 6.41
CA GLU A 177 1.83 3.64 6.24
C GLU A 177 0.85 2.69 6.95
N GLN A 178 0.30 3.13 8.09
CA GLN A 178 -0.52 2.35 9.02
C GLN A 178 0.21 1.17 9.71
N GLY A 179 1.40 0.80 9.21
CA GLY A 179 2.32 -0.17 9.79
C GLY A 179 3.53 0.45 10.50
N PRO A 180 4.42 -0.39 11.05
CA PRO A 180 5.60 0.06 11.78
C PRO A 180 6.87 0.13 10.92
N VAL A 181 6.84 -0.20 9.63
CA VAL A 181 8.06 -0.43 8.83
C VAL A 181 8.88 0.84 8.68
N LEU A 182 8.27 1.97 8.34
CA LEU A 182 8.94 3.25 8.14
C LEU A 182 9.46 3.82 9.46
N ILE A 183 8.70 3.67 10.56
CA ILE A 183 9.16 4.13 11.88
C ILE A 183 10.33 3.30 12.39
N GLU A 184 10.27 1.97 12.30
CA GLU A 184 11.34 1.07 12.73
C GLU A 184 12.60 1.22 11.86
N ARG A 185 12.44 1.52 10.57
CA ARG A 185 13.55 1.77 9.64
C ARG A 185 14.04 3.21 9.62
N ASN A 186 13.39 4.10 10.38
CA ASN A 186 13.66 5.55 10.39
C ASN A 186 13.65 6.18 8.98
N LEU A 187 12.67 5.81 8.17
CA LEU A 187 12.45 6.34 6.82
C LEU A 187 11.20 7.23 6.84
N PRO A 188 11.24 8.48 6.31
CA PRO A 188 10.09 9.37 6.42
C PRO A 188 8.95 9.01 5.45
N VAL A 189 9.29 8.45 4.29
CA VAL A 189 8.34 8.11 3.22
C VAL A 189 8.80 6.89 2.42
N ALA A 190 7.87 6.26 1.70
CA ALA A 190 8.17 5.23 0.72
C ALA A 190 7.16 5.23 -0.44
N ALA A 191 7.63 4.98 -1.65
CA ALA A 191 6.72 4.70 -2.77
C ALA A 191 6.08 3.31 -2.59
N VAL A 192 4.83 3.17 -2.97
CA VAL A 192 4.10 1.90 -2.81
C VAL A 192 4.15 1.10 -4.10
N SER A 193 4.61 -0.16 -4.05
CA SER A 193 4.65 -1.05 -5.22
C SER A 193 3.30 -1.63 -5.60
N GLY A 194 2.37 -1.68 -4.65
CA GLY A 194 1.02 -2.18 -4.83
C GLY A 194 0.33 -2.44 -3.50
N ILE A 195 -0.93 -2.83 -3.58
CA ILE A 195 -1.80 -3.19 -2.47
C ILE A 195 -1.98 -4.71 -2.49
N ARG A 196 -1.65 -5.36 -1.37
CA ARG A 196 -1.74 -6.82 -1.26
C ARG A 196 -3.19 -7.29 -1.42
N GLY A 197 -3.35 -8.31 -2.26
CA GLY A 197 -4.56 -9.11 -2.30
C GLY A 197 -4.67 -9.99 -1.07
N ASN A 198 -5.81 -10.66 -0.90
CA ASN A 198 -5.99 -11.61 0.18
C ASN A 198 -6.94 -12.76 -0.16
N ILE A 199 -6.79 -13.85 0.59
CA ILE A 199 -7.86 -14.83 0.82
C ILE A 199 -8.12 -14.87 2.32
N ARG A 200 -9.39 -14.68 2.71
CA ARG A 200 -9.82 -14.73 4.10
C ARG A 200 -10.83 -15.84 4.34
N HIS A 201 -10.68 -16.47 5.49
CA HIS A 201 -11.70 -17.28 6.15
C HIS A 201 -12.11 -16.56 7.44
N ARG A 202 -13.36 -16.09 7.52
CA ARG A 202 -13.85 -15.36 8.70
C ARG A 202 -14.04 -16.32 9.86
N GLU A 203 -14.48 -17.53 9.56
CA GLU A 203 -14.68 -18.58 10.55
C GLU A 203 -14.35 -19.96 9.97
N ILE A 204 -13.34 -20.59 10.55
CA ILE A 204 -13.06 -22.01 10.44
C ILE A 204 -13.42 -22.67 11.78
N ARG A 205 -14.21 -23.74 11.71
CA ARG A 205 -14.60 -24.53 12.89
C ARG A 205 -13.85 -25.85 12.90
N CYS A 206 -13.12 -26.12 13.98
CA CYS A 206 -12.52 -27.42 14.26
C CYS A 206 -13.41 -28.18 15.25
N GLU A 207 -13.88 -29.37 14.88
CA GLU A 207 -14.73 -30.25 15.68
C GLU A 207 -13.95 -31.48 16.15
N GLY A 208 -13.88 -31.65 17.46
CA GLY A 208 -13.29 -32.78 18.14
C GLY A 208 -14.34 -33.64 18.86
N THR A 209 -13.96 -34.21 20.01
CA THR A 209 -14.86 -34.98 20.88
C THR A 209 -14.64 -34.61 22.33
N ALA A 210 -15.76 -34.37 23.04
CA ALA A 210 -15.71 -33.98 24.43
C ALA A 210 -15.38 -35.17 25.32
N GLY A 211 -14.66 -34.91 26.41
CA GLY A 211 -14.34 -35.91 27.40
C GLY A 211 -13.88 -35.28 28.71
N HIS A 212 -13.85 -36.07 29.77
CA HIS A 212 -13.30 -35.61 31.05
C HIS A 212 -11.77 -35.52 30.96
N SER A 213 -11.20 -34.34 31.27
CA SER A 213 -9.77 -34.04 31.06
C SER A 213 -8.82 -34.94 31.84
N GLY A 214 -9.28 -35.57 32.92
CA GLY A 214 -8.50 -36.54 33.70
C GLY A 214 -8.83 -38.02 33.45
N ALA A 215 -9.96 -38.34 32.81
CA ALA A 215 -10.42 -39.73 32.69
C ALA A 215 -10.18 -40.33 31.31
N VAL A 216 -10.16 -39.50 30.26
CA VAL A 216 -9.88 -39.97 28.90
C VAL A 216 -8.35 -40.06 28.69
N PRO A 217 -7.80 -41.25 28.38
CA PRO A 217 -6.38 -41.42 28.05
C PRO A 217 -5.95 -40.52 26.88
N GLN A 218 -4.69 -40.11 26.82
CA GLN A 218 -4.20 -39.12 25.85
C GLN A 218 -4.35 -39.60 24.40
N GLU A 219 -4.07 -40.88 24.15
CA GLU A 219 -4.14 -41.53 22.85
C GLU A 219 -5.57 -41.66 22.29
N MET A 220 -6.59 -41.48 23.13
CA MET A 220 -8.01 -41.55 22.73
C MET A 220 -8.64 -40.16 22.55
N ARG A 221 -7.86 -39.08 22.65
CA ARG A 221 -8.40 -37.71 22.58
C ARG A 221 -8.50 -37.22 21.14
N HIS A 222 -9.61 -36.58 20.86
CA HIS A 222 -9.84 -35.78 19.66
C HIS A 222 -9.99 -34.32 20.09
N ASP A 223 -8.89 -33.72 20.54
CA ASP A 223 -8.87 -32.39 21.14
C ASP A 223 -8.79 -31.30 20.05
N ALA A 224 -9.84 -30.49 19.94
CA ALA A 224 -9.94 -29.46 18.90
C ALA A 224 -8.91 -28.33 19.08
N VAL A 225 -8.57 -27.96 20.31
CA VAL A 225 -7.59 -26.90 20.59
C VAL A 225 -6.20 -27.34 20.17
N LEU A 226 -5.79 -28.56 20.55
CA LEU A 226 -4.48 -29.07 20.19
C LEU A 226 -4.34 -29.30 18.68
N ALA A 227 -5.42 -29.67 17.99
CA ALA A 227 -5.41 -29.77 16.53
C ALA A 227 -5.25 -28.40 15.86
N VAL A 228 -5.95 -27.36 16.32
CA VAL A 228 -5.76 -26.00 15.77
C VAL A 228 -4.34 -25.48 16.06
N ALA A 229 -3.79 -25.74 17.25
CA ALA A 229 -2.43 -25.35 17.58
C ALA A 229 -1.38 -25.99 16.64
N ASP A 230 -1.54 -27.27 16.30
CA ASP A 230 -0.69 -27.94 15.31
C ASP A 230 -0.80 -27.29 13.93
N LEU A 231 -2.03 -27.04 13.46
CA LEU A 231 -2.29 -26.42 12.17
C LEU A 231 -1.62 -25.05 12.06
N LEU A 232 -1.79 -24.19 13.06
CA LEU A 232 -1.23 -22.83 13.04
C LEU A 232 0.30 -22.84 13.04
N ARG A 233 0.93 -23.71 13.83
CA ARG A 233 2.39 -23.87 13.86
C ARG A 233 2.94 -24.39 12.54
N GLU A 234 2.27 -25.36 11.93
CA GLU A 234 2.69 -25.92 10.64
C GLU A 234 2.50 -24.92 9.51
N MET A 235 1.42 -24.13 9.54
CA MET A 235 1.19 -23.06 8.57
C MET A 235 2.21 -21.93 8.71
N GLU A 236 2.53 -21.50 9.95
CA GLU A 236 3.56 -20.50 10.19
C GLU A 236 4.93 -20.95 9.66
N ALA A 237 5.31 -22.21 9.89
CA ALA A 237 6.56 -22.77 9.36
C ALA A 237 6.57 -22.82 7.83
N TRP A 238 5.45 -23.19 7.20
CA TRP A 238 5.32 -23.19 5.74
C TRP A 238 5.46 -21.79 5.16
N VAL A 239 4.81 -20.79 5.77
CA VAL A 239 4.90 -19.38 5.33
C VAL A 239 6.30 -18.83 5.51
N ALA A 240 6.96 -19.14 6.63
CA ALA A 240 8.34 -18.73 6.85
C ALA A 240 9.27 -19.24 5.75
N GLN A 241 9.12 -20.52 5.36
CA GLN A 241 9.89 -21.08 4.24
C GLN A 241 9.58 -20.38 2.91
N ALA A 242 8.29 -20.12 2.61
CA ALA A 242 7.91 -19.44 1.37
C ALA A 242 8.50 -18.02 1.30
N ILE A 243 8.56 -17.29 2.42
CA ILE A 243 9.20 -15.98 2.51
C ILE A 243 10.72 -16.08 2.31
N GLU A 244 11.37 -17.11 2.86
CA GLU A 244 12.80 -17.38 2.62
C GLU A 244 13.08 -17.67 1.13
N ASP A 245 12.14 -18.34 0.46
CA ASP A 245 12.18 -18.65 -0.98
C ASP A 245 11.84 -17.44 -1.87
N GLY A 246 11.48 -16.30 -1.27
CA GLY A 246 11.30 -15.02 -1.96
C GLY A 246 9.84 -14.58 -2.15
N ASP A 247 8.86 -15.31 -1.62
CA ASP A 247 7.47 -14.89 -1.70
C ASP A 247 7.17 -13.69 -0.77
N ASP A 248 6.37 -12.74 -1.28
CA ASP A 248 5.71 -11.74 -0.44
C ASP A 248 4.47 -12.35 0.22
N LEU A 249 4.59 -12.96 1.40
CA LEU A 249 3.46 -13.55 2.10
C LEU A 249 3.27 -12.99 3.50
N VAL A 250 2.01 -12.78 3.86
CA VAL A 250 1.59 -12.48 5.23
C VAL A 250 0.51 -13.47 5.62
N PHE A 251 0.67 -14.10 6.77
CA PHE A 251 -0.29 -15.01 7.37
C PHE A 251 -0.70 -14.51 8.74
N THR A 252 -1.99 -14.57 9.05
CA THR A 252 -2.51 -14.13 10.35
C THR A 252 -3.70 -14.99 10.78
N CYS A 253 -3.65 -15.48 12.02
CA CYS A 253 -4.83 -15.97 12.74
C CYS A 253 -5.30 -14.88 13.70
N GLY A 254 -6.25 -14.06 13.25
CA GLY A 254 -6.68 -12.86 13.98
C GLY A 254 -7.68 -13.12 15.11
N MET A 255 -8.45 -14.20 15.01
CA MET A 255 -9.46 -14.60 16.00
C MET A 255 -9.31 -16.08 16.28
N ILE A 256 -9.32 -16.49 17.55
CA ILE A 256 -9.30 -17.89 17.97
C ILE A 256 -9.96 -18.02 19.34
N GLY A 257 -10.85 -19.00 19.51
CA GLY A 257 -11.50 -19.23 20.80
C GLY A 257 -12.35 -20.48 20.88
N THR A 258 -12.51 -20.97 22.12
CA THR A 258 -13.55 -21.92 22.51
C THR A 258 -14.77 -21.15 23.03
N ASP A 259 -15.95 -21.78 23.01
CA ASP A 259 -17.14 -21.20 23.64
C ASP A 259 -17.04 -21.32 25.19
N PRO A 260 -16.92 -20.21 25.95
CA PRO A 260 -16.80 -20.25 27.40
C PRO A 260 -18.09 -20.67 28.11
N ALA A 261 -19.24 -20.65 27.44
CA ALA A 261 -20.49 -21.17 28.00
C ALA A 261 -20.57 -22.71 27.93
N ARG A 262 -19.82 -23.32 27.00
CA ARG A 262 -19.82 -24.78 26.75
C ARG A 262 -18.59 -25.49 27.30
N HIS A 263 -17.43 -24.83 27.27
CA HIS A 263 -16.14 -25.43 27.63
C HIS A 263 -15.72 -25.05 29.05
N ALA A 264 -15.04 -25.97 29.72
CA ALA A 264 -14.60 -25.82 31.11
C ALA A 264 -13.24 -26.49 31.32
N LEU A 265 -12.54 -26.13 32.40
CA LEU A 265 -11.18 -26.62 32.71
C LEU A 265 -11.07 -28.15 32.73
N THR A 266 -12.12 -28.86 33.16
CA THR A 266 -12.13 -30.32 33.28
C THR A 266 -12.72 -31.05 32.07
N ARG A 267 -12.90 -30.34 30.95
CA ARG A 267 -13.48 -30.87 29.70
C ARG A 267 -12.49 -30.73 28.55
N ILE A 268 -12.23 -31.81 27.82
CA ILE A 268 -11.52 -31.79 26.54
C ILE A 268 -12.37 -30.97 25.55
N PRO A 269 -11.81 -29.92 24.93
CA PRO A 269 -12.57 -29.06 24.04
C PRO A 269 -12.94 -29.80 22.75
N ASP A 270 -14.24 -29.82 22.48
CA ASP A 270 -14.84 -30.47 21.33
C ASP A 270 -15.09 -29.52 20.16
N GLU A 271 -14.89 -28.22 20.35
CA GLU A 271 -15.01 -27.23 19.29
C GLU A 271 -14.09 -26.02 19.51
N VAL A 272 -13.44 -25.57 18.45
CA VAL A 272 -12.71 -24.29 18.39
C VAL A 272 -13.11 -23.56 17.11
N ARG A 273 -13.29 -22.24 17.21
CA ARG A 273 -13.52 -21.36 16.06
C ARG A 273 -12.35 -20.40 15.92
N PHE A 274 -11.89 -20.19 14.70
CA PHE A 274 -10.78 -19.30 14.41
C PHE A 274 -10.88 -18.69 13.02
N SER A 275 -10.11 -17.64 12.73
CA SER A 275 -10.05 -17.01 11.41
C SER A 275 -8.66 -17.13 10.81
N ILE A 276 -8.57 -17.06 9.48
CA ILE A 276 -7.29 -16.99 8.75
C ILE A 276 -7.36 -15.87 7.72
N ASP A 277 -6.28 -15.09 7.62
CA ASP A 277 -6.04 -14.07 6.61
C ASP A 277 -4.68 -14.33 5.96
N LEU A 278 -4.68 -14.54 4.64
CA LEU A 278 -3.49 -14.75 3.80
C LEU A 278 -3.37 -13.60 2.82
N ARG A 279 -2.23 -12.91 2.76
CA ARG A 279 -2.02 -11.76 1.88
C ARG A 279 -0.72 -11.84 1.08
N SER A 280 -0.76 -11.30 -0.14
CA SER A 280 0.41 -11.15 -1.02
C SER A 280 0.15 -10.12 -2.11
N LEU A 281 1.19 -9.53 -2.68
CA LEU A 281 1.10 -8.86 -3.98
C LEU A 281 0.98 -9.84 -5.16
N GLU A 282 1.36 -11.11 -4.99
CA GLU A 282 1.31 -12.14 -6.03
C GLU A 282 0.12 -13.07 -5.83
N GLN A 283 -0.86 -13.00 -6.73
CA GLN A 283 -2.00 -13.93 -6.70
C GLN A 283 -1.55 -15.41 -6.65
N PRO A 284 -0.53 -15.86 -7.41
CA PRO A 284 -0.04 -17.24 -7.31
C PRO A 284 0.49 -17.63 -5.92
N ALA A 285 1.06 -16.68 -5.16
CA ALA A 285 1.54 -16.96 -3.81
C ALA A 285 0.36 -17.13 -2.83
N ILE A 286 -0.69 -16.31 -2.96
CA ILE A 286 -1.94 -16.46 -2.20
C ILE A 286 -2.56 -17.83 -2.48
N ASP A 287 -2.66 -18.22 -3.74
CA ASP A 287 -3.26 -19.49 -4.15
C ASP A 287 -2.48 -20.69 -3.59
N ARG A 288 -1.15 -20.65 -3.62
CA ARG A 288 -0.29 -21.68 -3.00
C ARG A 288 -0.46 -21.74 -1.50
N ALA A 289 -0.48 -20.60 -0.82
CA ALA A 289 -0.66 -20.53 0.63
C ALA A 289 -2.04 -21.05 1.06
N HIS A 290 -3.08 -20.75 0.27
CA HIS A 290 -4.43 -21.26 0.50
C HIS A 290 -4.51 -22.77 0.27
N ALA A 291 -3.91 -23.29 -0.79
CA ALA A 291 -3.82 -24.73 -1.02
C ALA A 291 -3.07 -25.44 0.13
N ALA A 292 -1.94 -24.89 0.58
CA ALA A 292 -1.18 -25.41 1.72
C ALA A 292 -2.01 -25.44 3.01
N LEU A 293 -2.80 -24.38 3.29
CA LEU A 293 -3.73 -24.35 4.42
C LEU A 293 -4.73 -25.51 4.34
N MET A 294 -5.35 -25.73 3.18
CA MET A 294 -6.34 -26.80 3.00
C MET A 294 -5.72 -28.19 3.17
N ASP A 295 -4.52 -28.41 2.64
CA ASP A 295 -3.78 -29.67 2.78
C ASP A 295 -3.36 -29.93 4.23
N LEU A 296 -2.87 -28.90 4.93
CA LEU A 296 -2.51 -28.99 6.35
C LEU A 296 -3.74 -29.29 7.22
N MET A 297 -4.89 -28.66 6.94
CA MET A 297 -6.15 -28.97 7.62
C MET A 297 -6.52 -30.45 7.47
N ALA A 298 -6.41 -31.01 6.26
CA ALA A 298 -6.68 -32.42 6.01
C ALA A 298 -5.70 -33.35 6.74
N SER A 299 -4.40 -33.03 6.70
CA SER A 299 -3.34 -33.79 7.38
C SER A 299 -3.51 -33.79 8.90
N VAL A 300 -3.75 -32.61 9.49
CA VAL A 300 -3.98 -32.45 10.94
C VAL A 300 -5.26 -33.15 11.36
N ALA A 301 -6.34 -33.03 10.58
CA ALA A 301 -7.60 -33.74 10.83
C ALA A 301 -7.39 -35.25 10.95
N ALA A 302 -6.66 -35.84 9.99
CA ALA A 302 -6.36 -37.27 9.99
C ALA A 302 -5.50 -37.69 11.20
N ARG A 303 -4.45 -36.93 11.55
CA ARG A 303 -3.55 -37.25 12.67
C ARG A 303 -4.20 -37.10 14.04
N ARG A 304 -5.08 -36.11 14.20
CA ARG A 304 -5.73 -35.78 15.49
C ARG A 304 -7.13 -36.39 15.64
N GLY A 305 -7.69 -36.95 14.57
CA GLY A 305 -9.06 -37.48 14.54
C GLY A 305 -10.13 -36.40 14.75
N VAL A 306 -9.87 -35.19 14.24
CA VAL A 306 -10.82 -34.05 14.29
C VAL A 306 -11.37 -33.78 12.88
N ARG A 307 -12.32 -32.84 12.76
CA ARG A 307 -12.81 -32.35 11.46
C ARG A 307 -12.73 -30.83 11.41
N PHE A 308 -12.24 -30.29 10.29
CA PHE A 308 -12.31 -28.87 10.03
C PHE A 308 -13.43 -28.53 9.05
N HIS A 309 -14.09 -27.41 9.28
CA HIS A 309 -15.10 -26.83 8.41
C HIS A 309 -14.74 -25.36 8.16
N ALA A 310 -14.25 -25.05 6.96
CA ALA A 310 -13.99 -23.67 6.55
C ALA A 310 -15.26 -23.06 5.93
N ASP A 311 -15.49 -21.78 6.21
CA ASP A 311 -16.46 -20.95 5.48
C ASP A 311 -16.01 -20.71 4.03
N PRO A 312 -16.90 -20.21 3.15
CA PRO A 312 -16.49 -19.78 1.82
C PRO A 312 -15.37 -18.74 1.90
N ALA A 313 -14.29 -18.99 1.16
CA ALA A 313 -13.18 -18.07 1.03
C ALA A 313 -13.66 -16.72 0.48
N GLN A 314 -13.12 -15.64 1.03
CA GLN A 314 -13.36 -14.28 0.58
C GLN A 314 -12.10 -13.72 -0.08
N PRO A 315 -11.98 -13.82 -1.41
CA PRO A 315 -10.84 -13.32 -2.13
C PRO A 315 -10.94 -11.81 -2.38
N ALA A 316 -9.81 -11.14 -2.36
CA ALA A 316 -9.61 -9.83 -2.97
C ALA A 316 -8.33 -9.89 -3.81
N ALA A 317 -8.42 -9.49 -5.07
CA ALA A 317 -7.27 -9.51 -5.97
C ALA A 317 -6.20 -8.48 -5.53
N PRO A 318 -4.91 -8.77 -5.70
CA PRO A 318 -3.86 -7.77 -5.53
C PRO A 318 -3.97 -6.68 -6.60
N ALA A 319 -3.57 -5.46 -6.24
CA ALA A 319 -3.54 -4.33 -7.16
C ALA A 319 -2.12 -3.77 -7.22
N ARG A 320 -1.45 -3.91 -8.38
CA ARG A 320 -0.12 -3.32 -8.58
C ARG A 320 -0.23 -1.83 -8.85
N CYS A 321 0.70 -1.07 -8.29
CA CYS A 321 0.89 0.31 -8.71
C CYS A 321 1.60 0.35 -10.08
N ASP A 322 1.32 1.41 -10.85
CA ASP A 322 1.95 1.66 -12.14
C ASP A 322 3.46 1.88 -11.97
N ALA A 323 4.26 1.14 -12.72
CA ALA A 323 5.71 1.18 -12.61
C ALA A 323 6.30 2.57 -12.95
N GLY A 324 5.68 3.31 -13.86
CA GLY A 324 6.09 4.67 -14.21
C GLY A 324 5.82 5.66 -13.08
N ILE A 325 4.65 5.59 -12.45
CA ILE A 325 4.31 6.42 -11.27
C ILE A 325 5.23 6.08 -10.10
N VAL A 326 5.42 4.80 -9.79
CA VAL A 326 6.33 4.36 -8.70
C VAL A 326 7.74 4.87 -8.95
N SER A 327 8.26 4.72 -10.17
CA SER A 327 9.60 5.19 -10.51
C SER A 327 9.71 6.72 -10.37
N SER A 328 8.66 7.46 -10.75
CA SER A 328 8.63 8.92 -10.62
C SER A 328 8.64 9.37 -9.14
N LEU A 329 7.91 8.66 -8.27
CA LEU A 329 7.94 8.91 -6.83
C LEU A 329 9.31 8.61 -6.23
N VAL A 330 9.90 7.47 -6.57
CA VAL A 330 11.24 7.08 -6.13
C VAL A 330 12.27 8.12 -6.56
N ALA A 331 12.19 8.58 -7.80
CA ALA A 331 13.06 9.62 -8.33
C ALA A 331 12.94 10.93 -7.56
N ALA A 332 11.70 11.40 -7.32
CA ALA A 332 11.45 12.61 -6.55
C ALA A 332 11.98 12.46 -5.11
N MET A 333 11.74 11.32 -4.45
CA MET A 333 12.32 11.02 -3.13
C MET A 333 13.85 11.20 -3.12
N MET A 334 14.54 10.67 -4.13
CA MET A 334 16.00 10.78 -4.24
C MET A 334 16.48 12.21 -4.51
N GLY A 335 15.68 13.01 -5.24
CA GLY A 335 15.91 14.45 -5.39
C GLY A 335 15.88 15.21 -4.06
N HIS A 336 15.08 14.73 -3.10
CA HIS A 336 15.06 15.21 -1.71
C HIS A 336 16.11 14.54 -0.80
N GLY A 337 17.07 13.79 -1.37
CA GLY A 337 18.16 13.15 -0.64
C GLY A 337 17.75 11.89 0.14
N LEU A 338 16.59 11.30 -0.18
CA LEU A 338 16.10 10.09 0.46
C LEU A 338 16.55 8.82 -0.28
N PRO A 339 16.69 7.69 0.43
CA PRO A 339 16.91 6.41 -0.23
C PRO A 339 15.68 5.99 -1.07
N PRO A 340 15.88 5.26 -2.19
CA PRO A 340 14.81 4.78 -3.06
C PRO A 340 14.01 3.65 -2.38
N THR A 341 13.13 4.03 -1.48
CA THR A 341 12.38 3.09 -0.64
C THR A 341 11.07 2.75 -1.31
N VAL A 342 10.86 1.45 -1.54
CA VAL A 342 9.61 0.91 -2.08
C VAL A 342 9.08 -0.17 -1.15
N MET A 343 7.78 -0.19 -0.92
CA MET A 343 7.12 -1.22 -0.11
C MET A 343 5.70 -1.53 -0.58
N ALA A 344 5.18 -2.71 -0.22
CA ALA A 344 3.78 -3.04 -0.45
C ALA A 344 2.89 -2.41 0.63
N SER A 345 1.68 -1.99 0.27
CA SER A 345 0.65 -1.71 1.26
C SER A 345 0.05 -3.02 1.77
N GLY A 346 0.02 -3.17 3.10
CA GLY A 346 -0.70 -4.25 3.76
C GLY A 346 -2.19 -3.98 3.89
N ALA A 347 -2.61 -2.72 3.86
CA ALA A 347 -4.00 -2.28 3.96
C ALA A 347 -4.61 -2.05 2.57
N GLY A 348 -5.93 -2.02 2.52
CA GLY A 348 -6.64 -1.61 1.31
C GLY A 348 -6.70 -0.10 1.20
N HIS A 349 -6.80 0.41 -0.02
CA HIS A 349 -6.98 1.84 -0.31
C HIS A 349 -7.76 2.00 -1.61
N ASP A 350 -8.30 3.20 -1.83
CA ASP A 350 -9.04 3.55 -3.05
C ASP A 350 -8.20 3.36 -4.33
N ALA A 351 -6.87 3.53 -4.25
CA ALA A 351 -5.96 3.21 -5.35
C ALA A 351 -6.12 1.79 -5.93
N ALA A 352 -6.53 0.79 -5.12
CA ALA A 352 -6.81 -0.55 -5.63
C ALA A 352 -8.03 -0.59 -6.56
N ILE A 353 -9.05 0.23 -6.26
CA ILE A 353 -10.28 0.33 -7.05
C ILE A 353 -9.99 1.01 -8.39
N PHE A 354 -9.24 2.11 -8.38
CA PHE A 354 -8.77 2.75 -9.62
C PHE A 354 -7.91 1.82 -10.48
N ALA A 355 -6.96 1.11 -9.87
CA ALA A 355 -6.14 0.12 -10.58
C ALA A 355 -7.00 -0.99 -11.21
N ALA A 356 -7.98 -1.52 -10.46
CA ALA A 356 -8.91 -2.54 -10.96
C ALA A 356 -9.81 -2.02 -12.10
N ALA A 357 -10.05 -0.70 -12.17
CA ALA A 357 -10.77 -0.05 -13.26
C ALA A 357 -9.88 0.27 -14.48
N GLY A 358 -8.59 -0.11 -14.45
CA GLY A 358 -7.64 0.12 -15.54
C GLY A 358 -6.94 1.48 -15.51
N VAL A 359 -7.06 2.24 -14.42
CA VAL A 359 -6.37 3.52 -14.25
C VAL A 359 -4.96 3.29 -13.70
N PRO A 360 -3.90 3.82 -14.35
CA PRO A 360 -2.55 3.79 -13.80
C PRO A 360 -2.52 4.46 -12.42
N SER A 361 -2.21 3.69 -11.38
CA SER A 361 -2.38 4.14 -9.99
C SER A 361 -1.07 4.03 -9.21
N GLY A 362 -0.78 4.98 -8.33
CA GLY A 362 0.38 4.92 -7.44
C GLY A 362 0.07 5.48 -6.06
N MET A 363 0.88 5.13 -5.08
CA MET A 363 0.77 5.72 -3.75
C MET A 363 2.12 6.10 -3.14
N LEU A 364 2.09 7.08 -2.25
CA LEU A 364 3.22 7.49 -1.41
C LEU A 364 2.83 7.33 0.05
N PHE A 365 3.57 6.49 0.77
CA PHE A 365 3.42 6.35 2.21
C PHE A 365 4.23 7.37 2.98
N VAL A 366 3.64 7.84 4.08
CA VAL A 366 4.28 8.67 5.10
C VAL A 366 4.37 7.90 6.40
N ARG A 367 5.51 8.02 7.07
CA ARG A 367 5.75 7.43 8.38
C ARG A 367 4.74 7.93 9.41
N ASN A 368 4.11 7.00 10.14
CA ASN A 368 3.28 7.31 11.29
C ASN A 368 3.69 6.48 12.53
N ARG A 369 3.38 7.01 13.71
CA ARG A 369 3.52 6.34 15.00
C ARG A 369 2.17 5.80 15.45
N ASN A 370 2.21 4.73 16.23
CA ASN A 370 1.05 4.08 16.86
C ASN A 370 0.05 3.45 15.86
N GLY A 371 0.44 3.19 14.61
CA GLY A 371 -0.45 2.60 13.60
C GLY A 371 -1.62 3.51 13.23
N SER A 372 -2.68 2.93 12.67
CA SER A 372 -3.94 3.61 12.33
C SER A 372 -5.13 3.00 13.11
N HIS A 373 -6.35 3.48 12.86
CA HIS A 373 -7.61 3.00 13.44
C HIS A 373 -7.68 3.12 14.95
N ASN A 374 -6.98 4.10 15.51
CA ASN A 374 -7.00 4.38 16.93
C ASN A 374 -6.78 5.88 17.21
N PRO A 375 -7.22 6.38 18.37
CA PRO A 375 -7.10 7.81 18.71
C PRO A 375 -5.68 8.33 18.89
N ASP A 376 -4.73 7.42 19.11
CA ASP A 376 -3.34 7.75 19.42
C ASP A 376 -2.46 7.77 18.14
N GLU A 377 -3.07 7.57 16.97
CA GLU A 377 -2.44 7.76 15.65
C GLU A 377 -1.76 9.14 15.58
N ALA A 378 -0.49 9.13 15.20
CA ALA A 378 0.30 10.34 15.09
C ALA A 378 1.19 10.31 13.85
N MET A 379 1.20 11.40 13.10
CA MET A 379 2.15 11.63 12.01
C MET A 379 3.02 12.85 12.35
N ASP A 380 4.31 12.78 12.00
CA ASP A 380 5.18 13.94 12.09
C ASP A 380 4.89 14.89 10.92
N LEU A 381 4.67 16.18 11.22
CA LEU A 381 4.32 17.15 10.18
C LEU A 381 5.50 17.47 9.25
N GLY A 382 6.75 17.27 9.69
CA GLY A 382 7.92 17.38 8.82
C GLY A 382 7.99 16.26 7.80
N ASP A 383 7.67 15.03 8.19
CA ASP A 383 7.56 13.90 7.25
C ASP A 383 6.40 14.12 6.25
N PHE A 384 5.28 14.67 6.72
CA PHE A 384 4.13 15.01 5.87
C PHE A 384 4.45 16.13 4.87
N ASP A 385 5.13 17.19 5.31
CA ASP A 385 5.55 18.30 4.43
C ASP A 385 6.51 17.80 3.34
N LEU A 386 7.47 16.96 3.71
CA LEU A 386 8.37 16.30 2.77
C LEU A 386 7.63 15.45 1.74
N ALA A 387 6.64 14.67 2.18
CA ALA A 387 5.80 13.88 1.29
C ALA A 387 5.00 14.78 0.33
N CYS A 388 4.45 15.89 0.81
CA CYS A 388 3.76 16.87 -0.03
C CYS A 388 4.70 17.50 -1.07
N ALA A 389 5.95 17.79 -0.70
CA ALA A 389 6.96 18.29 -1.63
C ALA A 389 7.29 17.27 -2.74
N ILE A 390 7.42 15.99 -2.38
CA ILE A 390 7.65 14.89 -3.33
C ILE A 390 6.48 14.78 -4.32
N LEU A 391 5.23 14.74 -3.83
CA LEU A 391 4.06 14.72 -4.71
C LEU A 391 4.01 15.94 -5.63
N TYR A 392 4.35 17.12 -5.11
CA TYR A 392 4.36 18.35 -5.88
C TYR A 392 5.36 18.29 -7.03
N ASP A 393 6.57 17.79 -6.77
CA ASP A 393 7.59 17.62 -7.80
C ASP A 393 7.13 16.62 -8.89
N VAL A 394 6.51 15.49 -8.50
CA VAL A 394 5.96 14.51 -9.45
C VAL A 394 4.86 15.10 -10.32
N LEU A 395 3.93 15.85 -9.74
CA LEU A 395 2.71 16.29 -10.42
C LEU A 395 2.87 17.61 -11.20
N TRP A 396 3.62 18.58 -10.67
CA TRP A 396 3.69 19.94 -11.24
C TRP A 396 5.02 20.28 -11.90
N ARG A 397 6.14 19.76 -11.42
CA ARG A 397 7.44 20.08 -12.01
C ARG A 397 7.84 19.10 -13.12
N GLY A 398 7.33 17.88 -13.05
CA GLY A 398 7.87 16.79 -13.83
C GLY A 398 9.34 16.55 -13.47
N MET A 399 9.92 15.47 -13.98
CA MET A 399 11.31 15.12 -13.65
C MET A 399 12.36 15.97 -14.37
N GLU A 400 11.94 16.91 -15.22
CA GLU A 400 12.82 17.64 -16.14
C GLU A 400 13.69 18.67 -15.42
N ASP A 401 13.23 19.24 -14.29
CA ASP A 401 13.86 20.41 -13.67
C ASP A 401 14.94 20.11 -12.62
N GLN A 402 15.14 18.85 -12.21
CA GLN A 402 16.11 18.50 -11.15
C GLN A 402 17.39 17.82 -11.67
N MET A 403 17.54 17.55 -12.97
CA MET A 403 18.62 16.71 -13.51
C MET A 403 19.72 17.42 -14.32
N THR A 404 19.80 18.75 -14.33
CA THR A 404 20.85 19.44 -15.12
C THR A 404 21.37 20.72 -14.50
N SER A 405 22.56 20.66 -13.88
CA SER A 405 23.51 21.80 -13.85
C SER A 405 24.97 21.37 -13.72
N ASP A 406 25.25 20.24 -13.06
CA ASP A 406 26.62 19.83 -12.74
C ASP A 406 27.09 18.67 -13.62
N ALA A 407 28.41 18.51 -13.84
CA ALA A 407 28.94 17.39 -14.61
C ALA A 407 28.71 16.05 -13.87
N PRO A 408 28.39 14.95 -14.59
CA PRO A 408 28.19 13.65 -13.97
C PRO A 408 29.47 13.14 -13.28
N PRO A 409 29.36 12.55 -12.08
CA PRO A 409 30.49 11.82 -11.50
C PRO A 409 30.77 10.57 -12.33
N ALA A 410 32.03 10.12 -12.37
CA ALA A 410 32.40 8.88 -13.05
C ALA A 410 31.88 7.68 -12.25
N PHE A 411 30.73 7.11 -12.63
CA PHE A 411 30.12 5.98 -11.92
C PHE A 411 31.04 4.76 -11.89
N GLY A 412 31.91 4.60 -12.91
CA GLY A 412 32.96 3.57 -12.94
C GLY A 412 33.94 3.58 -11.75
N SER A 413 34.10 4.71 -11.04
CA SER A 413 34.91 4.76 -9.81
C SER A 413 34.34 3.89 -8.67
N LEU A 414 33.02 3.65 -8.67
CA LEU A 414 32.38 2.77 -7.70
C LEU A 414 32.73 1.30 -7.97
N ALA A 415 32.87 0.91 -9.24
CA ALA A 415 33.35 -0.42 -9.62
C ALA A 415 34.82 -0.63 -9.21
N GLU A 416 35.64 0.41 -9.31
CA GLU A 416 37.05 0.37 -8.88
C GLU A 416 37.16 0.06 -7.38
N ILE A 417 36.32 0.69 -6.54
CA ILE A 417 36.25 0.39 -5.09
C ILE A 417 35.97 -1.09 -4.86
N VAL A 418 35.05 -1.68 -5.63
CA VAL A 418 34.69 -3.10 -5.50
C VAL A 418 35.87 -4.00 -5.92
N ARG A 419 36.53 -3.68 -7.03
CA ARG A 419 37.68 -4.44 -7.55
C ARG A 419 38.88 -4.40 -6.61
N GLU A 420 39.25 -3.22 -6.11
CA GLU A 420 40.38 -3.05 -5.20
C GLU A 420 40.19 -3.77 -3.86
N ARG A 421 38.93 -3.90 -3.42
CA ARG A 421 38.58 -4.54 -2.15
C ARG A 421 38.17 -6.02 -2.29
N GLY A 422 38.32 -6.60 -3.49
CA GLY A 422 38.18 -8.04 -3.71
C GLY A 422 36.73 -8.56 -3.80
N GLY A 423 35.73 -7.71 -4.09
CA GLY A 423 34.38 -8.16 -4.47
C GLY A 423 33.52 -8.78 -3.35
N GLY A 424 33.89 -8.62 -2.08
CA GLY A 424 33.10 -9.12 -0.93
C GLY A 424 32.13 -8.07 -0.34
N THR A 425 31.37 -8.45 0.70
CA THR A 425 30.40 -7.57 1.40
C THR A 425 30.98 -6.20 1.76
N TYR A 426 32.21 -6.15 2.28
CA TYR A 426 32.87 -4.90 2.66
C TYR A 426 33.23 -4.01 1.45
N ALA A 427 33.49 -4.62 0.29
CA ALA A 427 33.78 -3.91 -0.95
C ALA A 427 32.53 -3.19 -1.48
N PHE A 428 31.40 -3.89 -1.50
CA PHE A 428 30.11 -3.34 -1.91
C PHE A 428 29.55 -2.33 -0.91
N GLU A 429 29.73 -2.54 0.39
CA GLU A 429 29.34 -1.53 1.39
C GLU A 429 30.17 -0.25 1.25
N ALA A 430 31.46 -0.36 0.93
CA ALA A 430 32.30 0.81 0.65
C ALA A 430 31.84 1.56 -0.61
N ALA A 431 31.52 0.85 -1.68
CA ALA A 431 30.97 1.46 -2.90
C ALA A 431 29.61 2.13 -2.63
N ARG A 432 28.76 1.51 -1.80
CA ARG A 432 27.49 2.10 -1.36
C ARG A 432 27.69 3.42 -0.62
N GLN A 433 28.59 3.45 0.36
CA GLN A 433 28.88 4.66 1.14
C GLN A 433 29.42 5.79 0.25
N GLU A 434 30.28 5.45 -0.70
CA GLU A 434 30.82 6.43 -1.65
C GLU A 434 29.75 6.98 -2.58
N ALA A 435 28.88 6.12 -3.11
CA ALA A 435 27.75 6.55 -3.94
C ALA A 435 26.81 7.52 -3.18
N LEU A 436 26.51 7.23 -1.91
CA LEU A 436 25.71 8.12 -1.05
C LEU A 436 26.43 9.44 -0.73
N ARG A 437 27.77 9.43 -0.62
CA ARG A 437 28.56 10.66 -0.46
C ARG A 437 28.47 11.53 -1.70
N LEU A 438 28.71 10.94 -2.87
CA LEU A 438 28.61 11.62 -4.16
C LEU A 438 27.19 12.15 -4.41
N ALA A 439 26.14 11.44 -4.00
CA ALA A 439 24.76 11.90 -4.15
C ALA A 439 24.50 13.25 -3.45
N ARG A 440 25.17 13.50 -2.32
CA ARG A 440 25.11 14.79 -1.62
C ARG A 440 25.91 15.90 -2.30
N GLU A 441 26.96 15.54 -3.03
CA GLU A 441 27.86 16.50 -3.71
C GLU A 441 27.40 16.84 -5.13
N HIS A 442 26.63 15.95 -5.76
CA HIS A 442 26.13 16.09 -7.13
C HIS A 442 24.60 15.95 -7.16
N PRO A 443 23.84 16.94 -6.67
CA PRO A 443 22.38 16.85 -6.56
C PRO A 443 21.69 16.59 -7.91
N GLY A 444 22.21 17.13 -9.01
CA GLY A 444 21.70 16.84 -10.37
C GLY A 444 21.88 15.40 -10.85
N HIS A 445 22.68 14.60 -10.13
CA HIS A 445 22.93 13.18 -10.37
C HIS A 445 22.54 12.29 -9.17
N ALA A 446 21.89 12.87 -8.14
CA ALA A 446 21.55 12.16 -6.91
C ALA A 446 20.75 10.88 -7.20
N MET A 447 19.83 10.94 -8.17
CA MET A 447 19.05 9.76 -8.58
C MET A 447 19.95 8.60 -9.04
N ALA A 448 20.82 8.83 -10.02
CA ALA A 448 21.73 7.81 -10.52
C ALA A 448 22.64 7.26 -9.40
N LEU A 449 23.12 8.13 -8.51
CA LEU A 449 24.01 7.76 -7.41
C LEU A 449 23.31 6.94 -6.32
N HIS A 450 22.05 7.24 -6.01
CA HIS A 450 21.24 6.45 -5.10
C HIS A 450 20.86 5.07 -5.71
N LEU A 451 20.66 4.96 -7.03
CA LEU A 451 20.52 3.66 -7.71
C LEU A 451 21.82 2.84 -7.60
N ALA A 452 22.98 3.46 -7.84
CA ALA A 452 24.27 2.81 -7.64
C ALA A 452 24.47 2.34 -6.19
N ALA A 453 24.11 3.17 -5.20
CA ALA A 453 24.15 2.81 -3.79
C ALA A 453 23.24 1.61 -3.48
N THR A 454 22.03 1.59 -4.07
CA THR A 454 21.05 0.51 -3.86
C THR A 454 21.54 -0.80 -4.46
N ALA A 455 22.04 -0.76 -5.70
CA ALA A 455 22.65 -1.91 -6.36
C ALA A 455 23.80 -2.51 -5.53
N ALA A 456 24.70 -1.67 -5.02
CA ALA A 456 25.78 -2.11 -4.15
C ALA A 456 25.26 -2.71 -2.83
N GLY A 457 24.26 -2.07 -2.21
CA GLY A 457 23.64 -2.52 -0.97
C GLY A 457 22.97 -3.89 -1.08
N GLN A 458 22.25 -4.16 -2.18
CA GLN A 458 21.61 -5.46 -2.42
C GLN A 458 22.65 -6.60 -2.50
N VAL A 459 23.77 -6.37 -3.18
CA VAL A 459 24.86 -7.35 -3.25
C VAL A 459 25.52 -7.56 -1.88
N ALA A 460 25.79 -6.47 -1.14
CA ALA A 460 26.35 -6.54 0.21
C ALA A 460 25.45 -7.35 1.16
N GLN A 461 24.13 -7.12 1.12
CA GLN A 461 23.17 -7.84 1.94
C GLN A 461 23.09 -9.33 1.58
N ARG A 462 23.14 -9.66 0.28
CA ARG A 462 23.17 -11.05 -0.20
C ARG A 462 24.41 -11.79 0.28
N PHE A 463 25.58 -11.15 0.24
CA PHE A 463 26.85 -11.76 0.65
C PHE A 463 27.07 -11.80 2.17
N GLY A 464 26.37 -10.96 2.94
CA GLY A 464 26.42 -10.98 4.41
C GLY A 464 25.74 -12.19 5.07
N ARG A 465 25.02 -13.02 4.31
CA ARG A 465 24.25 -14.18 4.81
C ARG A 465 24.92 -15.54 4.57
N GLU A 466 25.90 -15.65 3.67
CA GLU A 466 26.55 -16.93 3.33
C GLU A 466 28.04 -16.77 2.97
N ALA A 467 28.82 -17.85 3.05
CA ALA A 467 30.17 -17.89 2.51
C ALA A 467 30.11 -17.98 0.97
N VAL A 468 30.45 -16.90 0.28
CA VAL A 468 30.29 -16.77 -1.17
C VAL A 468 31.51 -17.33 -1.91
N GLY A 469 31.28 -18.21 -2.89
CA GLY A 469 32.33 -18.70 -3.78
C GLY A 469 32.87 -17.60 -4.71
N ALA A 470 34.15 -17.67 -5.08
CA ALA A 470 34.81 -16.65 -5.91
C ALA A 470 34.08 -16.34 -7.23
N ARG A 471 33.43 -17.34 -7.83
CA ARG A 471 32.63 -17.19 -9.04
C ARG A 471 31.39 -16.32 -8.82
N THR A 472 30.66 -16.54 -7.73
CA THR A 472 29.47 -15.77 -7.38
C THR A 472 29.80 -14.31 -7.04
N ALA A 473 30.94 -14.07 -6.40
CA ALA A 473 31.45 -12.72 -6.16
C ALA A 473 31.80 -12.00 -7.48
N GLN A 474 32.41 -12.72 -8.43
CA GLN A 474 32.74 -12.20 -9.75
C GLN A 474 31.50 -11.88 -10.59
N ASP A 475 30.50 -12.76 -10.58
CA ASP A 475 29.24 -12.56 -11.30
C ASP A 475 28.48 -11.34 -10.76
N ALA A 476 28.45 -11.15 -9.43
CA ALA A 476 27.85 -9.97 -8.81
C ALA A 476 28.60 -8.67 -9.13
N ALA A 477 29.94 -8.71 -9.17
CA ALA A 477 30.74 -7.56 -9.58
C ALA A 477 30.48 -7.18 -11.05
N GLN A 478 30.37 -8.16 -11.95
CA GLN A 478 30.04 -7.91 -13.36
C GLN A 478 28.63 -7.33 -13.52
N ARG A 479 27.64 -7.84 -12.77
CA ARG A 479 26.29 -7.29 -12.77
C ARG A 479 26.27 -5.85 -12.26
N PHE A 480 26.99 -5.57 -11.18
CA PHE A 480 27.12 -4.21 -10.65
C PHE A 480 27.81 -3.27 -11.65
N GLU A 481 28.89 -3.70 -12.31
CA GLU A 481 29.54 -2.94 -13.39
C GLU A 481 28.58 -2.66 -14.55
N HIS A 482 27.75 -3.62 -14.94
CA HIS A 482 26.72 -3.41 -15.96
C HIS A 482 25.70 -2.35 -15.55
N GLN A 483 25.20 -2.41 -14.31
CA GLN A 483 24.26 -1.42 -13.77
C GLN A 483 24.89 -0.01 -13.75
N LEU A 484 26.16 0.11 -13.36
CA LEU A 484 26.89 1.39 -13.42
C LEU A 484 27.05 1.90 -14.86
N SER A 485 27.26 1.02 -15.84
CA SER A 485 27.32 1.40 -17.26
C SER A 485 25.98 1.93 -17.79
N VAL A 486 24.85 1.39 -17.31
CA VAL A 486 23.52 1.93 -17.61
C VAL A 486 23.39 3.35 -17.05
N LEU A 487 23.90 3.61 -15.84
CA LEU A 487 23.92 4.94 -15.24
C LEU A 487 24.81 5.93 -16.01
N ASP A 488 26.00 5.51 -16.44
CA ASP A 488 26.87 6.32 -17.30
C ASP A 488 26.16 6.69 -18.62
N THR A 489 25.43 5.72 -19.20
CA THR A 489 24.65 5.94 -20.43
C THR A 489 23.50 6.92 -20.20
N ALA A 490 22.80 6.81 -19.06
CA ALA A 490 21.73 7.72 -18.69
C ALA A 490 22.25 9.15 -18.46
N ALA A 491 23.38 9.29 -17.76
CA ALA A 491 24.03 10.57 -17.52
C ALA A 491 24.49 11.26 -18.81
N ALA A 492 24.96 10.49 -19.80
CA ALA A 492 25.39 11.00 -21.10
C ALA A 492 24.22 11.30 -22.07
N ALA A 493 23.01 10.83 -21.78
CA ALA A 493 21.85 11.07 -22.64
C ALA A 493 21.44 12.55 -22.62
N SER A 494 21.45 13.19 -23.79
CA SER A 494 21.00 14.59 -23.96
C SER A 494 19.48 14.73 -23.97
N ASP A 495 18.75 13.65 -24.26
CA ASP A 495 17.29 13.59 -24.22
C ASP A 495 16.79 13.21 -22.80
N PRO A 496 16.02 14.07 -22.12
CA PRO A 496 15.49 13.81 -20.79
C PRO A 496 14.59 12.56 -20.73
N GLY A 497 13.78 12.33 -21.76
CA GLY A 497 12.90 11.16 -21.84
C GLY A 497 13.68 9.84 -21.87
N ARG A 498 14.74 9.78 -22.68
CA ARG A 498 15.65 8.63 -22.73
C ARG A 498 16.42 8.43 -21.44
N ARG A 499 16.88 9.51 -20.80
CA ARG A 499 17.55 9.44 -19.49
C ARG A 499 16.62 8.82 -18.44
N LEU A 500 15.39 9.33 -18.36
CA LEU A 500 14.39 8.82 -17.43
C LEU A 500 14.04 7.36 -17.73
N GLN A 501 13.88 7.00 -18.99
CA GLN A 501 13.61 5.62 -19.39
C GLN A 501 14.69 4.65 -18.88
N LEU A 502 15.97 5.01 -19.02
CA LEU A 502 17.10 4.18 -18.56
C LEU A 502 17.16 4.08 -17.03
N LEU A 503 16.91 5.18 -16.32
CA LEU A 503 16.90 5.20 -14.86
C LEU A 503 15.71 4.42 -14.30
N ASN A 504 14.54 4.54 -14.91
CA ASN A 504 13.35 3.75 -14.58
C ASN A 504 13.55 2.26 -14.86
N GLN A 505 14.19 1.92 -15.99
CA GLN A 505 14.52 0.53 -16.31
C GLN A 505 15.44 -0.07 -15.23
N LEU A 506 16.51 0.63 -14.85
CA LEU A 506 17.41 0.16 -13.81
C LEU A 506 16.72 0.11 -12.43
N ALA A 507 15.89 1.09 -12.09
CA ALA A 507 15.10 1.08 -10.87
C ALA A 507 14.18 -0.15 -10.82
N ALA A 508 13.49 -0.45 -11.92
CA ALA A 508 12.65 -1.65 -12.04
C ALA A 508 13.48 -2.94 -11.90
N GLU A 509 14.64 -3.03 -12.54
CA GLU A 509 15.57 -4.18 -12.39
C GLU A 509 16.01 -4.39 -10.94
N LEU A 510 16.26 -3.30 -10.21
CA LEU A 510 16.61 -3.35 -8.79
C LEU A 510 15.43 -3.73 -7.90
N LEU A 511 14.20 -3.34 -8.26
CA LEU A 511 12.99 -3.67 -7.51
C LEU A 511 12.55 -5.13 -7.67
N HIS A 512 12.71 -5.70 -8.86
CA HIS A 512 12.20 -7.03 -9.19
C HIS A 512 13.16 -8.18 -8.91
N GLY A 513 14.37 -7.89 -8.42
CA GLY A 513 15.28 -8.92 -7.90
C GLY A 513 15.85 -9.89 -8.94
N GLU A 514 15.36 -10.00 -10.17
CA GLU A 514 15.90 -10.94 -11.18
C GLU A 514 15.47 -10.63 -12.62
N VAL A 515 16.43 -10.73 -13.55
CA VAL A 515 16.32 -11.56 -14.76
C VAL A 515 17.58 -12.43 -14.82
#